data_AF-A0A947B3U4-F1
#
_entry.id   AF-A0A947B3U4-F1
#
_cell.length_a   1.000
_cell.length_b   1.000
_cell.length_c   1.000
_cell.angle_alpha   90.00
_cell.angle_beta   90.00
_cell.angle_gamma   90.00
#
_symmetry.space_group_name_H-M   'P 1'
#
loop_
_entity.id
_entity.type
_entity.pdbx_description
1 polymer ?
#
loop_
_entity_poly.entity_id
_entity_poly.type
_entity_poly.pdbx_seq_one_letter_code
_entity_poly.pdbx_strand_id
1 'polypeptide(L)'
;MQIANPIYDVVFKYLMQNNEIAILILSTILEEEIVALDLLPQETAIALENSSFTVYRLDFSARLQTSSGEERHVIIEIQKAKYSSDIMRFRRYLGDQYKKGFPVEGEKSVR
;
A
#
# COMPACT_ATOMS: atom_id res chain seq x y z
N MET A 1 30.25 10.07 4.17
CA MET A 1 28.83 9.79 4.50
C MET A 1 28.16 9.27 3.24
N GLN A 2 27.69 8.02 3.23
CA GLN A 2 26.92 7.47 2.13
C GLN A 2 25.43 7.67 2.46
N ILE A 3 24.70 8.37 1.58
CA ILE A 3 23.26 8.58 1.72
C ILE A 3 22.57 7.57 0.82
N ALA A 4 21.76 6.70 1.41
CA ALA A 4 20.95 5.76 0.63
C ALA A 4 19.79 6.54 0.00
N ASN A 5 19.55 6.36 -1.30
CA ASN A 5 18.44 7.05 -1.97
C ASN A 5 17.11 6.34 -1.58
N PRO A 6 16.16 7.07 -0.99
CA PRO A 6 14.94 6.50 -0.41
C PRO A 6 13.94 5.96 -1.44
N ILE A 7 14.13 6.26 -2.74
CA ILE A 7 13.29 5.75 -3.84
C ILE A 7 13.74 4.34 -4.28
N TYR A 8 14.92 3.88 -3.84
CA TYR A 8 15.35 2.51 -4.12
C TYR A 8 14.65 1.52 -3.21
N ASP A 9 14.26 0.42 -3.85
CA ASP A 9 13.46 -0.69 -3.35
C ASP A 9 13.72 -1.08 -1.88
N VAL A 10 14.98 -1.26 -1.46
CA VAL A 10 15.30 -1.68 -0.10
C VAL A 10 15.04 -0.57 0.94
N VAL A 11 15.46 0.67 0.67
CA VAL A 11 15.26 1.78 1.61
C VAL A 11 13.77 2.12 1.70
N PHE A 12 13.11 2.17 0.55
CA PHE A 12 11.67 2.42 0.47
C PHE A 12 10.88 1.35 1.24
N LYS A 13 11.25 0.06 1.10
CA LYS A 13 10.67 -1.04 1.88
C LYS A 13 10.79 -0.78 3.38
N TYR A 14 11.98 -0.42 3.88
CA TYR A 14 12.18 -0.15 5.31
C TYR A 14 11.34 1.03 5.80
N LEU A 15 11.21 2.10 5.00
CA LEU A 15 10.34 3.23 5.33
C LEU A 15 8.88 2.79 5.44
N MET A 16 8.42 1.97 4.50
CA MET A 16 7.05 1.47 4.42
C MET A 16 6.71 0.39 5.47
N GLN A 17 7.70 -0.31 6.02
CA GLN A 17 7.52 -1.23 7.15
C GLN A 17 7.37 -0.49 8.49
N ASN A 18 7.80 0.76 8.58
CA ASN A 18 7.55 1.61 9.74
C ASN A 18 6.16 2.25 9.60
N ASN A 19 5.26 1.91 10.52
CA ASN A 19 3.86 2.32 10.42
C ASN A 19 3.66 3.84 10.44
N GLU A 20 4.38 4.56 11.30
CA GLU A 20 4.27 6.03 11.40
C GLU A 20 4.72 6.73 10.11
N ILE A 21 5.84 6.26 9.55
CA ILE A 21 6.39 6.78 8.29
C ILE A 21 5.47 6.41 7.12
N ALA A 22 4.96 5.17 7.08
CA ALA A 22 4.03 4.72 6.06
C ALA A 22 2.73 5.53 6.08
N ILE A 23 2.14 5.76 7.26
CA ILE A 23 0.98 6.62 7.45
C ILE A 23 1.27 8.03 6.94
N LEU A 24 2.40 8.63 7.32
CA LEU A 24 2.77 9.98 6.87
C LEU A 24 2.88 10.07 5.34
N ILE A 25 3.57 9.13 4.71
CA ILE A 25 3.78 9.15 3.26
C ILE A 25 2.47 8.89 2.52
N LEU A 26 1.70 7.89 2.94
CA LEU A 26 0.45 7.50 2.29
C LEU A 26 -0.64 8.56 2.47
N SER A 27 -0.80 9.13 3.66
CA SER A 27 -1.77 10.22 3.90
C SER A 27 -1.43 11.44 3.06
N THR A 28 -0.14 11.77 2.94
CA THR A 28 0.32 12.88 2.10
C THR A 28 0.00 12.64 0.62
N ILE A 29 0.18 11.41 0.12
CA ILE A 29 -0.11 11.07 -1.29
C ILE A 29 -1.62 11.06 -1.56
N LEU A 30 -2.42 10.57 -0.61
CA LEU A 30 -3.87 10.44 -0.75
C LEU A 30 -4.62 11.74 -0.46
N GLU A 31 -3.98 12.69 0.21
CA GLU A 31 -4.61 13.91 0.74
C GLU A 31 -5.79 13.61 1.68
N GLU A 32 -5.72 12.49 2.40
CA GLU A 32 -6.76 12.02 3.34
C GLU A 32 -6.10 11.53 4.64
N GLU A 33 -6.80 11.67 5.76
CA GLU A 33 -6.31 11.19 7.05
C GLU A 33 -6.38 9.66 7.13
N ILE A 34 -5.26 9.02 7.49
CA ILE A 34 -5.20 7.57 7.75
C ILE A 34 -5.22 7.34 9.26
N VAL A 35 -6.33 6.83 9.79
CA VAL A 35 -6.51 6.59 11.23
C VAL A 35 -6.00 5.21 11.66
N ALA A 36 -5.91 4.26 10.74
CA ALA A 36 -5.27 2.96 10.96
C ALA A 36 -4.71 2.41 9.65
N LEU A 37 -3.58 1.72 9.75
CA LEU A 37 -2.87 1.13 8.62
C LEU A 37 -2.32 -0.24 9.04
N ASP A 38 -2.65 -1.27 8.28
CA ASP A 38 -2.08 -2.61 8.44
C ASP A 38 -1.34 -3.00 7.17
N LEU A 39 -0.06 -3.36 7.32
CA LEU A 39 0.74 -3.94 6.25
C LEU A 39 0.29 -5.39 6.00
N LEU A 40 -0.13 -5.69 4.78
CA LEU A 40 -0.56 -7.04 4.41
C LEU A 40 0.66 -7.91 4.03
N PRO A 41 0.68 -9.20 4.42
CA PRO A 41 1.75 -10.12 4.06
C PRO A 41 1.66 -10.47 2.58
N GLN A 42 2.18 -9.61 1.71
CA GLN A 42 2.33 -9.92 0.29
C GLN A 42 3.61 -9.31 -0.30
N GLU A 43 4.76 -9.81 0.14
CA GLU A 43 6.02 -9.57 -0.56
C GLU A 43 6.06 -10.41 -1.84
N THR A 44 5.64 -9.85 -2.97
CA THR A 44 6.00 -10.41 -4.28
C THR A 44 7.27 -9.75 -4.77
N ALA A 45 8.43 -10.28 -4.37
CA ALA A 45 9.70 -9.91 -5.00
C ALA A 45 9.76 -10.56 -6.38
N ILE A 46 9.49 -9.80 -7.45
CA ILE A 46 9.73 -10.29 -8.81
C ILE A 46 11.21 -10.09 -9.10
N ALA A 47 11.99 -11.18 -9.07
CA ALA A 47 13.34 -11.18 -9.60
C ALA A 47 13.25 -11.09 -11.13
N LEU A 48 13.48 -9.91 -11.69
CA LEU A 48 13.66 -9.77 -13.13
C LEU A 48 15.00 -10.41 -13.47
N GLU A 49 15.00 -11.53 -14.21
CA GLU A 49 16.15 -12.40 -14.50
C GLU A 49 17.40 -11.66 -15.05
N ASN A 50 17.25 -10.40 -15.50
CA ASN A 50 18.31 -9.58 -16.11
C ASN A 50 18.53 -8.21 -15.45
N SER A 51 18.03 -7.95 -14.23
CA SER A 51 18.36 -6.72 -13.50
C SER A 51 18.60 -6.98 -12.02
N SER A 52 19.60 -6.32 -11.43
CA SER A 52 19.88 -6.32 -9.99
C SER A 52 18.84 -5.54 -9.15
N PHE A 53 17.61 -5.42 -9.65
CA PHE A 53 16.55 -4.59 -9.11
C PHE A 53 15.40 -5.50 -8.65
N THR A 54 15.03 -5.39 -7.37
CA THR A 54 13.99 -6.21 -6.75
C THR A 54 12.73 -5.37 -6.60
N VAL A 55 11.80 -5.48 -7.55
CA VAL A 55 10.53 -4.75 -7.44
C VAL A 55 9.77 -5.26 -6.22
N TYR A 56 9.64 -4.42 -5.19
CA TYR A 56 8.75 -4.67 -4.07
C TYR A 56 7.33 -4.21 -4.42
N ARG A 57 6.39 -5.06 -4.04
CA ARG A 57 4.97 -4.73 -3.94
C ARG A 57 4.62 -4.75 -2.47
N LEU A 58 4.02 -3.68 -1.99
CA LEU A 58 3.58 -3.55 -0.61
C LEU A 58 2.10 -3.24 -0.63
N ASP A 59 1.35 -4.10 0.05
CA ASP A 59 -0.09 -3.99 0.16
C ASP A 59 -0.43 -3.52 1.57
N PHE A 60 -1.39 -2.62 1.68
CA PHE A 60 -1.90 -2.11 2.93
C PHE A 60 -3.42 -2.18 2.95
N SER A 61 -3.97 -2.41 4.13
CA SER A 61 -5.36 -2.12 4.44
C SER A 61 -5.39 -0.87 5.30
N ALA A 62 -6.15 0.15 4.89
CA ALA A 62 -6.20 1.44 5.56
C ALA A 62 -7.62 1.81 5.94
N ARG A 63 -7.76 2.44 7.11
CA ARG A 63 -8.96 3.18 7.51
C ARG A 63 -8.69 4.65 7.32
N LEU A 64 -9.51 5.28 6.49
CA LEU A 64 -9.41 6.69 6.16
C LEU A 64 -10.53 7.45 6.86
N GLN A 65 -10.23 8.65 7.34
CA GLN A 65 -11.24 9.63 7.69
C GLN A 65 -11.24 10.71 6.60
N THR A 66 -12.35 10.84 5.89
CA THR A 66 -12.45 11.83 4.82
C THR A 66 -12.61 13.24 5.41
N SER A 67 -12.34 14.24 4.58
CA SER A 67 -12.66 15.65 4.90
C SER A 67 -14.14 15.89 5.29
N SER A 68 -15.07 15.02 4.89
CA SER A 68 -16.48 15.08 5.30
C SER A 68 -16.78 14.37 6.62
N GLY A 69 -15.78 13.77 7.26
CA GLY A 69 -15.92 12.98 8.49
C GLY A 69 -16.40 11.54 8.27
N GLU A 70 -16.46 11.06 7.02
CA GLU A 70 -16.85 9.68 6.70
C GLU A 70 -15.65 8.75 6.90
N GLU A 71 -15.85 7.60 7.55
CA GLU A 71 -14.83 6.55 7.63
C GLU A 71 -14.91 5.61 6.43
N ARG A 72 -13.78 5.37 5.77
CA ARG A 72 -13.68 4.46 4.62
C ARG A 72 -12.59 3.43 4.83
N HIS A 73 -12.89 2.17 4.51
CA HIS A 73 -11.88 1.13 4.38
C HIS A 73 -11.42 1.00 2.94
N VAL A 74 -10.11 1.04 2.74
CA VAL A 74 -9.50 0.90 1.42
C VAL A 74 -8.30 -0.03 1.44
N ILE A 75 -7.97 -0.57 0.27
CA ILE A 75 -6.73 -1.30 0.05
C ILE A 75 -5.83 -0.43 -0.80
N ILE A 76 -4.58 -0.32 -0.37
CA ILE A 76 -3.54 0.47 -1.05
C ILE A 76 -2.45 -0.50 -1.48
N GLU A 77 -2.10 -0.51 -2.76
CA GLU A 77 -0.91 -1.19 -3.25
C GLU A 77 0.10 -0.13 -3.69
N ILE A 78 1.31 -0.20 -3.13
CA ILE A 78 2.45 0.56 -3.62
C ILE A 78 3.34 -0.41 -4.40
N GLN A 79 3.54 -0.12 -5.68
CA GLN A 79 4.49 -0.85 -6.52
C GLN A 79 5.20 0.12 -7.46
N LYS A 80 6.42 -0.25 -7.85
CA LYS A 80 7.06 0.36 -9.01
C LYS A 80 6.40 -0.20 -10.27
N ALA A 81 5.42 0.50 -10.81
CA ALA A 81 4.80 0.15 -12.08
C ALA A 81 5.74 0.51 -13.24
N LYS A 82 6.01 -0.45 -14.13
CA LYS A 82 6.78 -0.22 -15.37
C LYS A 82 5.93 -0.44 -16.61
N TYR A 83 4.88 -1.25 -16.51
CA TYR A 83 4.03 -1.63 -17.63
C TYR A 83 2.54 -1.44 -17.30
N SER A 84 1.72 -1.18 -18.31
CA SER A 84 0.26 -1.03 -18.14
C SER A 84 -0.44 -2.31 -17.65
N SER A 85 0.15 -3.47 -17.90
CA SER A 85 -0.32 -4.77 -17.37
C SER A 85 -0.29 -4.84 -15.84
N ASP A 86 0.63 -4.10 -15.19
CA ASP A 86 0.75 -4.06 -13.72
C ASP A 86 -0.51 -3.45 -13.09
N ILE A 87 -1.10 -2.45 -13.76
CA ILE A 87 -2.34 -1.78 -13.35
C ILE A 87 -3.54 -2.71 -13.50
N MET A 88 -3.62 -3.44 -14.63
CA MET A 88 -4.75 -4.35 -14.89
C MET A 88 -4.80 -5.52 -13.89
N ARG A 89 -3.63 -6.05 -13.53
CA ARG A 89 -3.51 -7.06 -12.46
C ARG A 89 -4.02 -6.51 -11.14
N PHE A 90 -3.57 -5.32 -10.75
CA PHE A 90 -3.98 -4.68 -9.50
C PHE A 90 -5.50 -4.48 -9.42
N ARG A 91 -6.15 -4.04 -10.50
CA ARG A 91 -7.61 -3.90 -10.54
C ARG A 91 -8.34 -5.22 -10.26
N ARG A 92 -7.83 -6.33 -10.78
CA ARG A 92 -8.39 -7.66 -10.55
C ARG A 92 -8.21 -8.09 -9.09
N TYR A 93 -7.02 -7.86 -8.55
CA TYR A 93 -6.70 -8.12 -7.15
C TYR A 93 -7.60 -7.35 -6.19
N LEU A 94 -7.80 -6.04 -6.40
CA LEU A 94 -8.75 -5.24 -5.61
C LEU A 94 -10.13 -5.86 -5.62
N GLY A 95 -10.66 -6.19 -6.80
CA GLY A 95 -11.98 -6.81 -6.94
C GLY A 95 -12.12 -8.10 -6.15
N ASP A 96 -11.06 -8.90 -6.04
CA ASP A 96 -11.08 -10.14 -5.25
C ASP A 96 -10.94 -9.89 -3.74
N GLN A 97 -10.21 -8.86 -3.32
CA GLN A 97 -10.09 -8.51 -1.90
C GLN A 97 -11.36 -7.88 -1.34
N TYR A 98 -12.00 -6.97 -2.07
CA TYR A 98 -13.28 -6.39 -1.66
C TYR A 98 -14.39 -7.45 -1.51
N LYS A 99 -14.30 -8.58 -2.23
CA LYS A 99 -15.21 -9.73 -2.03
C LYS A 99 -14.93 -10.51 -0.74
N LYS A 100 -13.67 -10.56 -0.29
CA LYS A 100 -13.25 -11.30 0.92
C LYS A 100 -13.49 -10.49 2.20
N GLY A 101 -13.53 -9.17 2.10
CA GLY A 101 -13.63 -8.25 3.25
C GLY A 101 -12.25 -7.76 3.70
N PHE A 102 -12.24 -6.72 4.52
CA PHE A 102 -11.00 -6.09 5.00
C PHE A 102 -10.43 -6.82 6.22
N PRO A 103 -9.10 -6.95 6.32
CA PRO A 103 -8.44 -7.52 7.49
C PRO A 103 -8.40 -6.57 8.69
N VAL A 104 -8.45 -5.25 8.46
CA VAL A 104 -8.67 -4.28 9.55
C VAL A 104 -10.16 -4.39 9.93
N GLU A 105 -10.46 -4.64 11.20
CA GLU A 105 -11.84 -4.60 11.69
C GLU A 105 -12.36 -3.16 11.57
N GLY A 106 -13.33 -2.97 10.68
CA GLY A 106 -14.14 -1.77 10.64
C GLY A 106 -15.39 -2.04 11.44
N GLU A 107 -15.80 -1.13 12.31
CA GLU A 107 -17.16 -1.18 12.82
C GLU A 107 -18.10 -1.24 11.61
N LYS A 108 -18.86 -2.32 11.49
CA LYS A 108 -19.85 -2.44 10.42
C LYS A 108 -20.74 -1.22 10.56
N SER A 109 -20.73 -0.35 9.56
CA SER A 109 -21.77 0.65 9.38
C SER A 109 -23.10 -0.07 9.52
N VAL A 110 -23.78 0.21 10.64
CA VAL A 110 -25.12 -0.29 10.93
C VAL A 110 -26.00 0.40 9.90
N ARG A 111 -26.33 -0.34 8.83
CA ARG A 111 -27.41 0.04 7.92
C ARG A 111 -28.74 -0.03 8.65
#